data_AF-A0A7H4MY97-F1
#
_entry.id   AF-A0A7H4MY97-F1
#
_cell.length_a   1.000
_cell.length_b   1.000
_cell.length_c   1.000
_cell.angle_alpha   90.00
_cell.angle_beta   90.00
_cell.angle_gamma   90.00
#
_symmetry.space_group_name_H-M   'P 1'
#
loop_
_entity.id
_entity.type
_entity.pdbx_description
1 polymer ?
#
loop_
_entity_poly.entity_id
_entity_poly.type
_entity_poly.pdbx_seq_one_letter_code
_entity_poly.pdbx_strand_id
1 'polypeptide(L)'
;MTEVFRQGVVITGIHSRARRDRSYEVAFTAIPFSENYGFRPQPGDRPVMAGTLPARVTSTRTNDIYGHIDLDGRYKVNLLFDRDHWSPGEESLWVRQARPYAGDTYGLHLPLLAGTEVAIAFEQGDPDRPYIAGVLHDSTHPDPVTIRNYKRNVLRTPANNKIRLDDARGKEHIKVSTEYGGKSQLNLGHLVDSEKQPRGEGFELRTDSYGAIRAGKGIFITADAQSKAQGQQLAMEPAMSRLSAALVEMQSLAASAQQAQALAADVGRQQTLLQQKIEQLQKEVLLGTAPQGVALASGDDMLLSAQENLTLIAGQQLDMGAQKDFTLAAGKQLSLWSQNGAKWFASRGDIDIQAQGGHITTWSTQDTHISSGKKLVITAQDELTLICGGGYIKIKGGNVEIGGPGKLLIKNTGIKKAGSGSMQGVMKSFESGSFDEKFVIRNSLTKEPLANKEYSITMPDGRIVSGVTDLNGSTSLNTSDVIDDMTITLIKGK
;
A
#
# COMPACT_ATOMS: atom_id res chain seq x y z
N MET A 1 -47.42 13.30 -87.42
CA MET A 1 -46.21 13.40 -86.59
C MET A 1 -46.41 14.51 -85.59
N THR A 2 -46.35 14.20 -84.29
CA THR A 2 -46.47 15.16 -83.19
C THR A 2 -45.39 16.26 -83.29
N GLU A 3 -45.75 17.51 -83.03
CA GLU A 3 -44.91 18.72 -83.15
C GLU A 3 -43.54 18.60 -82.44
N VAL A 4 -43.50 17.80 -81.38
CA VAL A 4 -42.34 17.45 -80.56
C VAL A 4 -41.15 16.87 -81.36
N PHE A 5 -41.39 16.18 -82.49
CA PHE A 5 -40.31 15.60 -83.30
C PHE A 5 -39.72 16.57 -84.34
N ARG A 6 -40.28 17.79 -84.49
CA ARG A 6 -39.78 18.81 -85.43
C ARG A 6 -38.63 19.66 -84.87
N GLN A 7 -38.48 19.68 -83.54
CA GLN A 7 -37.44 20.47 -82.85
C GLN A 7 -36.07 19.78 -82.80
N GLY A 8 -35.98 18.55 -83.31
CA GLY A 8 -34.78 17.72 -83.27
C GLY A 8 -35.00 16.43 -82.49
N VAL A 9 -34.22 15.41 -82.80
CA VAL A 9 -34.27 14.11 -82.14
C VAL A 9 -32.87 13.62 -81.83
N VAL A 10 -32.72 12.89 -80.72
CA VAL A 10 -31.50 12.16 -80.39
C VAL A 10 -31.71 10.71 -80.80
N ILE A 11 -30.90 10.21 -81.74
CA ILE A 11 -30.94 8.82 -82.16
C ILE A 11 -30.32 7.95 -81.07
N THR A 12 -31.09 7.00 -80.55
CA THR A 12 -30.70 6.12 -79.42
C THR A 12 -30.32 4.72 -79.87
N GLY A 13 -30.63 4.35 -81.11
CA GLY A 13 -30.26 3.08 -81.71
C GLY A 13 -30.46 3.11 -83.22
N ILE A 14 -29.55 2.48 -83.97
CA ILE A 14 -29.63 2.32 -85.42
C ILE A 14 -29.47 0.84 -85.76
N HIS A 15 -30.45 0.30 -86.48
CA HIS A 15 -30.37 -1.02 -87.09
C HIS A 15 -30.40 -0.86 -88.61
N SER A 16 -29.26 -1.13 -89.22
CA SER A 16 -29.11 -1.15 -90.67
C SER A 16 -29.17 -2.58 -91.19
N ARG A 17 -29.94 -2.82 -92.25
CA ARG A 17 -30.01 -4.13 -92.93
C ARG A 17 -29.79 -3.95 -94.42
N ALA A 18 -28.90 -4.76 -94.99
CA ALA A 18 -28.65 -4.82 -96.43
C ALA A 18 -28.74 -6.27 -96.93
N ARG A 19 -29.33 -6.49 -98.11
CA ARG A 19 -29.26 -7.76 -98.84
C ARG A 19 -29.10 -7.50 -100.34
N ARG A 20 -28.63 -8.47 -101.11
CA ARG A 20 -28.48 -8.31 -102.58
C ARG A 20 -29.81 -8.28 -103.33
N ASP A 21 -30.87 -8.82 -102.73
CA ASP A 21 -32.23 -8.92 -103.27
C ASP A 21 -33.20 -7.88 -102.65
N ARG A 22 -32.70 -6.94 -101.84
CA ARG A 22 -33.51 -5.92 -101.15
C ARG A 22 -32.74 -4.61 -101.01
N SER A 23 -33.42 -3.47 -101.13
CA SER A 23 -32.82 -2.16 -100.88
C SER A 23 -32.24 -2.07 -99.46
N TYR A 24 -31.19 -1.27 -99.31
CA TYR A 24 -30.64 -0.93 -97.99
C TYR A 24 -31.72 -0.25 -97.14
N GLU A 25 -31.97 -0.81 -95.96
CA GLU A 25 -32.98 -0.32 -95.02
C GLU A 25 -32.30 0.12 -93.73
N VAL A 26 -32.68 1.30 -93.25
CA VAL A 26 -32.26 1.81 -91.94
C VAL A 26 -33.50 2.02 -91.11
N ALA A 27 -33.55 1.34 -89.96
CA ALA A 27 -34.47 1.64 -88.89
C ALA A 27 -33.69 2.28 -87.75
N PHE A 28 -34.26 3.30 -87.12
CA PHE A 28 -33.67 3.92 -85.95
C PHE A 28 -34.73 4.16 -84.88
N THR A 29 -34.29 4.09 -83.62
CA THR A 29 -35.06 4.54 -82.46
C THR A 29 -34.51 5.89 -82.03
N ALA A 30 -35.39 6.82 -81.68
CA ALA A 30 -35.00 8.15 -81.25
C ALA A 30 -35.92 8.67 -80.15
N ILE A 31 -35.38 9.57 -79.33
CA ILE A 31 -36.15 10.36 -78.37
C ILE A 31 -36.20 11.82 -78.83
N PRO A 32 -37.23 12.59 -78.47
CA PRO A 32 -37.23 14.03 -78.69
C PRO A 32 -36.02 14.71 -78.07
N PHE A 33 -35.46 15.70 -78.76
CA PHE A 33 -34.42 16.54 -78.19
C PHE A 33 -34.98 17.38 -77.03
N SER A 34 -34.22 17.48 -75.95
CA SER A 34 -34.55 18.26 -74.76
C SER A 34 -33.25 18.72 -74.09
N GLU A 35 -33.19 20.00 -73.71
CA GLU A 35 -32.07 20.52 -72.91
C GLU A 35 -32.13 20.05 -71.45
N ASN A 36 -33.31 19.61 -70.99
CA ASN A 36 -33.57 19.24 -69.60
C ASN A 36 -33.26 17.76 -69.29
N TYR A 37 -33.22 16.89 -70.30
CA TYR A 37 -32.93 15.47 -70.09
C TYR A 37 -32.32 14.82 -71.35
N GLY A 38 -31.29 14.00 -71.15
CA GLY A 38 -30.64 13.22 -72.21
C GLY A 38 -31.08 11.75 -72.21
N PHE A 39 -30.74 11.03 -73.28
CA PHE A 39 -30.90 9.58 -73.34
C PHE A 39 -30.07 8.91 -72.25
N ARG A 40 -30.71 8.03 -71.46
CA ARG A 40 -30.04 7.16 -70.50
C ARG A 40 -30.28 5.71 -70.93
N PRO A 41 -29.24 4.95 -71.33
CA PRO A 41 -29.42 3.54 -71.62
C PRO A 41 -29.89 2.82 -70.36
N GLN A 42 -30.61 1.71 -70.54
CA GLN A 42 -30.94 0.84 -69.41
C GLN A 42 -29.62 0.41 -68.74
N PRO A 43 -29.47 0.61 -67.41
CA PRO A 43 -28.31 0.13 -66.70
C PRO A 43 -28.14 -1.38 -66.91
N GLY A 44 -26.90 -1.84 -67.11
CA GLY A 44 -26.60 -3.26 -67.11
C GLY A 44 -26.76 -3.87 -65.72
N ASP A 45 -26.53 -5.18 -65.62
CA ASP A 45 -26.52 -5.86 -64.32
C ASP A 45 -25.41 -5.29 -63.44
N ARG A 46 -25.77 -4.97 -62.19
CA ARG A 46 -24.81 -4.45 -61.23
C ARG A 46 -23.80 -5.56 -60.86
N PRO A 47 -22.49 -5.28 -60.79
CA PRO A 47 -21.51 -6.24 -60.30
C PRO A 47 -21.81 -6.60 -58.85
N VAL A 48 -21.76 -7.90 -58.53
CA VAL A 48 -22.05 -8.43 -57.20
C VAL A 48 -20.86 -9.25 -56.71
N MET A 49 -20.33 -8.91 -55.54
CA MET A 49 -19.36 -9.74 -54.82
C MET A 49 -20.08 -10.60 -53.78
N ALA A 50 -20.38 -11.85 -54.16
CA ALA A 50 -20.97 -12.83 -53.26
C ALA A 50 -19.90 -13.42 -52.33
N GLY A 51 -20.05 -13.23 -51.02
CA GLY A 51 -19.15 -13.81 -50.01
C GLY A 51 -18.09 -12.84 -49.48
N THR A 52 -16.96 -13.38 -49.03
CA THR A 52 -15.82 -12.62 -48.52
C THR A 52 -14.57 -12.79 -49.35
N LEU A 53 -13.76 -11.73 -49.43
CA LEU A 53 -12.46 -11.74 -50.10
C LEU A 53 -11.34 -11.55 -49.06
N PRO A 54 -10.22 -12.26 -49.18
CA PRO A 54 -9.11 -12.09 -48.26
C PRO A 54 -8.37 -10.78 -48.55
N ALA A 55 -7.98 -10.10 -47.48
CA ALA A 55 -7.19 -8.88 -47.53
C ALA A 55 -6.21 -8.85 -46.36
N ARG A 56 -5.21 -7.98 -46.41
CA ARG A 56 -4.34 -7.70 -45.27
C ARG A 56 -4.44 -6.24 -44.87
N VAL A 57 -4.51 -5.98 -43.57
CA VAL A 57 -4.45 -4.60 -43.06
C VAL A 57 -3.12 -3.96 -43.49
N THR A 58 -3.16 -2.74 -43.99
CA THR A 58 -1.99 -2.02 -44.50
C THR A 58 -1.78 -0.71 -43.74
N SER A 59 -0.56 -0.19 -43.79
CA SER A 59 -0.16 1.04 -43.10
C SER A 59 0.73 1.91 -43.98
N THR A 60 0.59 3.23 -43.86
CA THR A 60 1.53 4.19 -44.47
C THR A 60 2.89 4.21 -43.77
N ARG A 61 3.00 3.56 -42.61
CA ARG A 61 4.24 3.40 -41.85
C ARG A 61 4.82 2.01 -42.05
N THR A 62 6.06 1.94 -42.50
CA THR A 62 6.79 0.67 -42.62
C THR A 62 7.01 0.07 -41.23
N ASN A 63 6.69 -1.23 -41.06
CA ASN A 63 6.82 -1.97 -39.80
C ASN A 63 6.09 -1.33 -38.60
N ASP A 64 4.88 -0.81 -38.83
CA ASP A 64 4.07 -0.24 -37.75
C ASP A 64 3.73 -1.32 -36.70
N ILE A 65 4.17 -1.07 -35.46
CA ILE A 65 3.86 -1.93 -34.32
C ILE A 65 2.47 -1.64 -33.73
N TYR A 66 1.77 -0.62 -34.26
CA TYR A 66 0.42 -0.23 -33.90
C TYR A 66 -0.54 -0.37 -35.09
N GLY A 67 -1.85 -0.32 -34.80
CA GLY A 67 -2.88 -0.34 -35.85
C GLY A 67 -3.01 1.02 -36.51
N HIS A 68 -2.97 1.06 -37.85
CA HIS A 68 -3.20 2.28 -38.62
C HIS A 68 -4.69 2.47 -38.89
N ILE A 69 -5.32 3.33 -38.09
CA ILE A 69 -6.76 3.64 -38.12
C ILE A 69 -7.02 5.13 -38.25
N ASP A 70 -8.18 5.51 -38.79
CA ASP A 70 -8.63 6.89 -38.85
C ASP A 70 -9.39 7.34 -37.58
N LEU A 71 -9.92 8.56 -37.59
CA LEU A 71 -10.67 9.15 -36.47
C LEU A 71 -11.93 8.34 -36.10
N ASP A 72 -12.45 7.55 -37.03
CA ASP A 72 -13.64 6.71 -36.85
C ASP A 72 -13.29 5.24 -36.55
N GLY A 73 -12.00 4.90 -36.44
CA GLY A 73 -11.52 3.55 -36.17
C GLY A 73 -11.66 2.58 -37.34
N ARG A 74 -11.68 3.09 -38.58
CA ARG A 74 -11.65 2.32 -39.83
C ARG A 74 -10.20 2.01 -40.22
N TYR A 75 -10.02 1.01 -41.07
CA TYR A 75 -8.70 0.53 -41.53
C TYR A 75 -8.53 0.75 -43.02
N LYS A 76 -7.28 0.73 -43.49
CA LYS A 76 -6.99 0.46 -44.91
C LYS A 76 -6.55 -0.99 -45.06
N VAL A 77 -6.87 -1.58 -46.21
CA VAL A 77 -6.58 -2.98 -46.51
C VAL A 77 -6.03 -3.13 -47.93
N ASN A 78 -5.14 -4.09 -48.12
CA ASN A 78 -4.70 -4.55 -49.43
C ASN A 78 -5.47 -5.83 -49.78
N LEU A 79 -6.33 -5.76 -50.80
CA LEU A 79 -7.11 -6.90 -51.30
C LEU A 79 -6.16 -7.85 -52.05
N LEU A 80 -6.10 -9.13 -51.65
CA LEU A 80 -5.07 -10.04 -52.19
C LEU A 80 -5.24 -10.40 -53.67
N PHE A 81 -6.39 -10.09 -54.28
CA PHE A 81 -6.61 -10.25 -55.71
C PHE A 81 -6.14 -9.06 -56.53
N ASP A 82 -5.87 -7.90 -55.89
CA ASP A 82 -5.38 -6.72 -56.57
C ASP A 82 -3.94 -6.96 -57.05
N ARG A 83 -3.72 -6.72 -58.34
CA ARG A 83 -2.45 -6.95 -59.03
C ARG A 83 -1.71 -5.66 -59.34
N ASP A 84 -2.34 -4.52 -59.10
CA ASP A 84 -1.73 -3.21 -59.30
C ASP A 84 -0.73 -2.90 -58.17
N HIS A 85 0.19 -2.00 -58.47
CA HIS A 85 1.19 -1.57 -57.50
C HIS A 85 0.79 -0.23 -56.88
N TRP A 86 0.68 -0.23 -55.56
CA TRP A 86 0.30 0.91 -54.75
C TRP A 86 1.34 1.15 -53.65
N SER A 87 1.47 2.39 -53.21
CA SER A 87 2.23 2.68 -51.99
C SER A 87 1.51 2.05 -50.78
N PRO A 88 2.23 1.56 -49.76
CA PRO A 88 1.61 1.09 -48.53
C PRO A 88 0.68 2.13 -47.90
N GLY A 89 -0.53 1.75 -47.55
CA GLY A 89 -1.55 2.65 -47.04
C GLY A 89 -2.34 3.40 -48.12
N GLU A 90 -2.20 3.08 -49.40
CA GLU A 90 -2.94 3.68 -50.52
C GLU A 90 -3.75 2.65 -51.33
N GLU A 91 -3.75 1.38 -50.92
CA GLU A 91 -4.39 0.25 -51.62
C GLU A 91 -5.93 0.24 -51.50
N SER A 92 -6.48 0.93 -50.49
CA SER A 92 -7.93 1.06 -50.33
C SER A 92 -8.34 2.38 -49.68
N LEU A 93 -9.63 2.69 -49.83
CA LEU A 93 -10.32 3.62 -48.93
C LEU A 93 -10.50 3.00 -47.53
N TRP A 94 -10.95 3.82 -46.59
CA TRP A 94 -11.21 3.42 -45.22
C TRP A 94 -12.38 2.43 -45.13
N VAL A 95 -12.13 1.26 -44.57
CA VAL A 95 -13.12 0.19 -44.37
C VAL A 95 -13.39 -0.02 -42.88
N ARG A 96 -14.67 -0.14 -42.53
CA ARG A 96 -15.09 -0.41 -41.14
C ARG A 96 -14.85 -1.88 -40.78
N GLN A 97 -14.72 -2.16 -39.49
CA GLN A 97 -14.63 -3.52 -38.96
C GLN A 97 -15.91 -3.90 -38.22
N ALA A 98 -16.48 -5.06 -38.53
CA ALA A 98 -17.54 -5.68 -37.74
C ALA A 98 -16.99 -6.08 -36.36
N ARG A 99 -17.66 -5.65 -35.30
CA ARG A 99 -17.20 -5.86 -33.91
C ARG A 99 -18.18 -6.73 -33.15
N PRO A 100 -17.70 -7.62 -32.25
CA PRO A 100 -18.58 -8.38 -31.36
C PRO A 100 -19.43 -7.52 -30.42
N TYR A 101 -18.94 -6.32 -30.06
CA TYR A 101 -19.63 -5.37 -29.20
C TYR A 101 -19.24 -3.93 -29.55
N ALA A 102 -20.22 -3.09 -29.85
CA ALA A 102 -20.01 -1.67 -30.19
C ALA A 102 -21.23 -0.83 -29.77
N GLY A 103 -20.98 0.41 -29.37
CA GLY A 103 -21.95 1.44 -29.02
C GLY A 103 -21.30 2.82 -29.15
N ASP A 104 -21.96 3.86 -28.64
CA ASP A 104 -21.51 5.26 -28.79
C ASP A 104 -20.19 5.53 -28.02
N THR A 105 -20.18 5.27 -26.70
CA THR A 105 -19.00 5.49 -25.83
C THR A 105 -18.39 4.21 -25.26
N TYR A 106 -18.82 3.04 -25.74
CA TYR A 106 -18.40 1.72 -25.24
C TYR A 106 -18.29 0.69 -26.36
N GLY A 107 -17.49 -0.36 -26.17
CA GLY A 107 -17.33 -1.44 -27.14
C GLY A 107 -16.08 -2.27 -26.91
N LEU A 108 -15.88 -3.28 -27.75
CA LEU A 108 -14.67 -4.09 -27.81
C LEU A 108 -13.89 -3.74 -29.09
N HIS A 109 -12.79 -3.01 -28.95
CA HIS A 109 -11.88 -2.69 -30.04
C HIS A 109 -10.47 -3.18 -29.71
N LEU A 110 -10.03 -4.20 -30.43
CA LEU A 110 -8.65 -4.67 -30.42
C LEU A 110 -8.02 -4.27 -31.76
N PRO A 111 -7.19 -3.21 -31.83
CA PRO A 111 -6.65 -2.70 -33.08
C PRO A 111 -5.89 -3.77 -33.86
N LEU A 112 -6.22 -3.92 -35.14
CA LEU A 112 -5.51 -4.82 -36.04
C LEU A 112 -4.19 -4.18 -36.47
N LEU A 113 -3.11 -4.96 -36.44
CA LEU A 113 -1.80 -4.51 -36.91
C LEU A 113 -1.66 -4.69 -38.42
N ALA A 114 -0.76 -3.92 -39.04
CA ALA A 114 -0.39 -4.13 -40.44
C ALA A 114 0.04 -5.59 -40.68
N GLY A 115 -0.38 -6.16 -41.82
CA GLY A 115 -0.17 -7.56 -42.18
C GLY A 115 -1.23 -8.53 -41.66
N THR A 116 -2.08 -8.12 -40.69
CA THR A 116 -3.17 -8.97 -40.17
C THR A 116 -4.12 -9.36 -41.31
N GLU A 117 -4.34 -10.67 -41.48
CA GLU A 117 -5.27 -11.17 -42.49
C GLU A 117 -6.73 -10.99 -42.04
N VAL A 118 -7.55 -10.48 -42.94
CA VAL A 118 -8.95 -10.15 -42.70
C VAL A 118 -9.82 -10.63 -43.85
N ALA A 119 -11.06 -10.98 -43.53
CA ALA A 119 -12.09 -11.27 -44.53
C ALA A 119 -12.91 -10.01 -44.80
N ILE A 120 -12.90 -9.52 -46.04
CA ILE A 120 -13.70 -8.38 -46.49
C ILE A 120 -15.03 -8.88 -47.03
N ALA A 121 -16.13 -8.46 -46.40
CA ALA A 121 -17.49 -8.64 -46.90
C ALA A 121 -18.00 -7.33 -47.52
N PHE A 122 -19.08 -7.44 -48.28
CA PHE A 122 -19.65 -6.33 -49.04
C PHE A 122 -21.13 -6.18 -48.68
N GLU A 123 -21.57 -4.99 -48.27
CA GLU A 123 -22.98 -4.76 -47.91
C GLU A 123 -23.89 -5.09 -49.10
N GLN A 124 -24.81 -6.07 -48.95
CA GLN A 124 -25.69 -6.53 -50.04
C GLN A 124 -24.93 -6.96 -51.31
N GLY A 125 -23.65 -7.35 -51.18
CA GLY A 125 -22.78 -7.68 -52.30
C GLY A 125 -22.29 -6.48 -53.12
N ASP A 126 -22.41 -5.25 -52.60
CA ASP A 126 -21.92 -4.01 -53.22
C ASP A 126 -20.38 -3.92 -53.17
N PRO A 127 -19.66 -4.01 -54.31
CA PRO A 127 -18.20 -3.85 -54.32
C PRO A 127 -17.73 -2.51 -53.73
N ASP A 128 -18.57 -1.47 -53.79
CA ASP A 128 -18.24 -0.14 -53.29
C ASP A 128 -18.51 0.04 -51.78
N ARG A 129 -19.04 -0.98 -51.10
CA ARG A 129 -19.32 -0.95 -49.65
C ARG A 129 -18.64 -2.08 -48.88
N PRO A 130 -17.29 -2.15 -48.92
CA PRO A 130 -16.54 -3.15 -48.18
C PRO A 130 -16.53 -2.89 -46.66
N TYR A 131 -16.50 -3.97 -45.90
CA TYR A 131 -16.22 -3.95 -44.47
C TYR A 131 -15.47 -5.23 -44.05
N ILE A 132 -14.62 -5.13 -43.04
CA ILE A 132 -13.96 -6.30 -42.44
C ILE A 132 -15.01 -7.08 -41.65
N ALA A 133 -15.32 -8.31 -42.08
CA ALA A 133 -16.26 -9.21 -41.42
C ALA A 133 -15.61 -10.05 -40.30
N GLY A 134 -14.30 -10.32 -40.42
CA GLY A 134 -13.57 -11.14 -39.46
C GLY A 134 -12.06 -11.09 -39.66
N VAL A 135 -11.34 -11.62 -38.68
CA VAL A 135 -9.87 -11.73 -38.67
C VAL A 135 -9.52 -13.20 -38.82
N LEU A 136 -8.50 -13.49 -39.62
CA LEU A 136 -8.06 -14.85 -39.93
C LEU A 136 -6.63 -15.07 -39.45
N HIS A 137 -6.35 -16.29 -39.00
CA HIS A 137 -4.99 -16.77 -38.77
C HIS A 137 -4.57 -17.65 -39.95
N ASP A 138 -3.27 -17.73 -40.19
CA ASP A 138 -2.70 -18.53 -41.28
C ASP A 138 -1.51 -19.38 -40.77
N SER A 139 -0.85 -20.13 -41.65
CA SER A 139 0.27 -20.99 -41.28
C SER A 139 1.52 -20.23 -40.84
N THR A 140 1.67 -18.97 -41.26
CA THR A 140 2.77 -18.08 -40.87
C THR A 140 2.44 -17.28 -39.60
N HIS A 141 1.16 -17.06 -39.33
CA HIS A 141 0.61 -16.38 -38.16
C HIS A 141 -0.40 -17.28 -37.42
N PRO A 142 0.08 -18.35 -36.75
CA PRO A 142 -0.82 -19.32 -36.13
C PRO A 142 -1.55 -18.76 -34.91
N ASP A 143 -2.72 -19.34 -34.61
CA ASP A 143 -3.50 -19.00 -33.42
C ASP A 143 -2.72 -19.27 -32.12
N PRO A 144 -2.85 -18.43 -31.07
CA PRO A 144 -2.26 -18.69 -29.76
C PRO A 144 -2.69 -20.02 -29.12
N VAL A 145 -3.85 -20.57 -29.51
CA VAL A 145 -4.41 -21.83 -29.04
C VAL A 145 -4.37 -22.86 -30.17
N THR A 146 -3.65 -23.95 -29.93
CA THR A 146 -3.46 -25.07 -30.86
C THR A 146 -3.69 -26.38 -30.13
N ILE A 147 -3.56 -27.51 -30.83
CA ILE A 147 -3.62 -28.85 -30.20
C ILE A 147 -2.63 -29.04 -29.04
N ARG A 148 -1.53 -28.27 -28.99
CA ARG A 148 -0.53 -28.31 -27.90
C ARG A 148 -1.03 -27.69 -26.59
N ASN A 149 -2.14 -26.95 -26.63
CA ASN A 149 -2.71 -26.19 -25.52
C ASN A 149 -4.23 -25.95 -25.65
N TYR A 150 -4.95 -26.90 -26.27
CA TYR A 150 -6.36 -26.80 -26.65
C TYR A 150 -7.36 -26.63 -25.49
N LYS A 151 -6.90 -26.78 -24.24
CA LYS A 151 -7.70 -26.53 -23.02
C LYS A 151 -7.60 -25.09 -22.52
N ARG A 152 -6.91 -24.21 -23.26
CA ARG A 152 -6.70 -22.81 -22.89
C ARG A 152 -7.57 -21.88 -23.70
N ASN A 153 -8.06 -20.85 -23.03
CA ASN A 153 -8.66 -19.65 -23.59
C ASN A 153 -7.66 -18.51 -23.37
N VAL A 154 -7.25 -17.82 -24.44
CA VAL A 154 -6.18 -16.81 -24.38
C VAL A 154 -6.57 -15.55 -25.14
N LEU A 155 -6.66 -14.43 -24.43
CA LEU A 155 -6.55 -13.10 -25.03
C LEU A 155 -5.10 -12.64 -24.86
N ARG A 156 -4.38 -12.42 -25.97
CA ARG A 156 -2.99 -11.98 -25.95
C ARG A 156 -2.75 -10.84 -26.93
N THR A 157 -2.21 -9.75 -26.43
CA THR A 157 -1.78 -8.60 -27.24
C THR A 157 -0.35 -8.81 -27.80
N PRO A 158 0.08 -8.05 -28.83
CA PRO A 158 1.43 -8.15 -29.39
C PRO A 158 2.56 -7.95 -28.36
N ALA A 159 2.37 -7.04 -27.40
CA ALA A 159 3.31 -6.81 -26.29
C ALA A 159 3.21 -7.89 -25.18
N ASN A 160 2.53 -9.00 -25.46
CA ASN A 160 2.33 -10.14 -24.57
C ASN A 160 1.54 -9.83 -23.27
N ASN A 161 0.79 -8.72 -23.23
CA ASN A 161 -0.28 -8.58 -22.21
C ASN A 161 -1.32 -9.67 -22.45
N LYS A 162 -1.67 -10.42 -21.41
CA LYS A 162 -2.48 -11.63 -21.54
C LYS A 162 -3.52 -11.78 -20.44
N ILE A 163 -4.66 -12.30 -20.83
CA ILE A 163 -5.65 -12.94 -19.97
C ILE A 163 -5.75 -14.39 -20.46
N ARG A 164 -5.41 -15.34 -19.59
CA ARG A 164 -5.41 -16.76 -19.90
C ARG A 164 -6.26 -17.50 -18.88
N LEU A 165 -7.17 -18.34 -19.37
CA LEU A 165 -7.95 -19.28 -18.57
C LEU A 165 -7.62 -20.69 -19.06
N ASP A 166 -7.19 -21.58 -18.18
CA ASP A 166 -6.90 -22.98 -18.50
C ASP A 166 -7.96 -23.86 -17.82
N ASP A 167 -8.69 -24.63 -18.62
CA ASP A 167 -9.82 -25.47 -18.17
C ASP A 167 -9.43 -26.94 -17.98
N ALA A 168 -8.13 -27.25 -17.91
CA ALA A 168 -7.67 -28.59 -17.56
C ALA A 168 -8.22 -28.99 -16.18
N ARG A 169 -9.10 -30.00 -16.17
CA ARG A 169 -9.82 -30.44 -14.95
C ARG A 169 -8.85 -30.80 -13.82
N GLY A 170 -9.07 -30.21 -12.63
CA GLY A 170 -8.22 -30.36 -11.45
C GLY A 170 -6.91 -29.56 -11.51
N LYS A 171 -6.69 -28.77 -12.56
CA LYS A 171 -5.52 -27.92 -12.79
C LYS A 171 -5.92 -26.54 -13.36
N GLU A 172 -7.16 -26.15 -13.08
CA GLU A 172 -7.74 -24.91 -13.58
C GLU A 172 -6.96 -23.72 -13.03
N HIS A 173 -6.72 -22.74 -13.88
CA HIS A 173 -6.09 -21.50 -13.45
C HIS A 173 -6.41 -20.31 -14.34
N ILE A 174 -6.36 -19.12 -13.74
CA ILE A 174 -6.48 -17.84 -14.42
C ILE A 174 -5.15 -17.10 -14.28
N LYS A 175 -4.66 -16.51 -15.37
CA LYS A 175 -3.48 -15.65 -15.39
C LYS A 175 -3.80 -14.34 -16.09
N VAL A 176 -3.62 -13.24 -15.38
CA VAL A 176 -3.60 -11.87 -15.93
C VAL A 176 -2.17 -11.36 -15.80
N SER A 177 -1.54 -10.99 -16.90
CA SER A 177 -0.11 -10.69 -16.91
C SER A 177 0.26 -9.66 -17.97
N THR A 178 1.21 -8.80 -17.62
CA THR A 178 1.97 -7.93 -18.53
C THR A 178 3.45 -8.27 -18.42
N GLU A 179 4.28 -7.89 -19.40
CA GLU A 179 5.74 -8.03 -19.32
C GLU A 179 6.40 -6.88 -18.53
N TYR A 180 5.73 -5.73 -18.44
CA TYR A 180 6.25 -4.57 -17.71
C TYR A 180 6.43 -4.90 -16.22
N GLY A 181 7.45 -4.30 -15.58
CA GLY A 181 7.76 -4.56 -14.16
C GLY A 181 8.22 -6.00 -13.90
N GLY A 182 8.99 -6.59 -14.83
CA GLY A 182 9.58 -7.92 -14.67
C GLY A 182 8.56 -9.07 -14.71
N LYS A 183 7.44 -8.88 -15.41
CA LYS A 183 6.20 -9.70 -15.41
C LYS A 183 5.28 -9.49 -14.21
N SER A 184 4.67 -8.31 -14.11
CA SER A 184 3.57 -8.08 -13.17
C SER A 184 2.37 -8.97 -13.52
N GLN A 185 1.91 -9.76 -12.55
CA GLN A 185 0.85 -10.75 -12.78
C GLN A 185 -0.01 -11.04 -11.55
N LEU A 186 -1.28 -11.36 -11.82
CA LEU A 186 -2.19 -12.03 -10.92
C LEU A 186 -2.42 -13.45 -11.45
N ASN A 187 -2.08 -14.46 -10.64
CA ASN A 187 -2.38 -15.85 -10.94
C ASN A 187 -3.34 -16.42 -9.88
N LEU A 188 -4.33 -17.20 -10.31
CA LEU A 188 -5.33 -17.85 -9.45
C LEU A 188 -5.44 -19.34 -9.81
N GLY A 189 -5.55 -20.22 -8.83
CA GLY A 189 -5.74 -21.67 -9.01
C GLY A 189 -4.42 -22.45 -9.04
N HIS A 190 -4.23 -23.29 -10.04
CA HIS A 190 -3.03 -24.12 -10.25
C HIS A 190 -1.94 -23.33 -11.01
N LEU A 191 -0.99 -22.74 -10.27
CA LEU A 191 0.04 -21.89 -10.87
C LEU A 191 1.11 -22.75 -11.55
N VAL A 192 1.39 -22.44 -12.81
CA VAL A 192 2.42 -23.12 -13.61
C VAL A 192 3.49 -22.16 -14.12
N ASP A 193 4.70 -22.67 -14.29
CA ASP A 193 5.81 -21.96 -14.93
C ASP A 193 5.71 -21.96 -16.47
N SER A 194 6.79 -21.54 -17.15
CA SER A 194 6.87 -21.54 -18.62
C SER A 194 6.87 -22.94 -19.23
N GLU A 195 7.35 -23.95 -18.50
CA GLU A 195 7.41 -25.36 -18.91
C GLU A 195 6.13 -26.12 -18.56
N LYS A 196 5.13 -25.42 -18.01
CA LYS A 196 3.85 -25.96 -17.53
C LYS A 196 4.00 -26.85 -16.29
N GLN A 197 5.12 -26.74 -15.57
CA GLN A 197 5.31 -27.43 -14.29
C GLN A 197 4.61 -26.64 -13.17
N PRO A 198 4.03 -27.33 -12.19
CA PRO A 198 3.40 -26.68 -11.04
C PRO A 198 4.45 -25.91 -10.24
N ARG A 199 4.14 -24.65 -9.92
CA ARG A 199 5.00 -23.78 -9.09
C ARG A 199 4.31 -23.26 -7.82
N GLY A 200 3.02 -23.54 -7.66
CA GLY A 200 2.24 -23.11 -6.51
C GLY A 200 0.74 -23.32 -6.71
N GLU A 201 -0.03 -23.10 -5.64
CA GLU A 201 -1.48 -23.21 -5.63
C GLU A 201 -2.08 -22.05 -4.83
N GLY A 202 -3.30 -21.64 -5.17
CA GLY A 202 -4.00 -20.54 -4.51
C GLY A 202 -3.96 -19.26 -5.35
N PHE A 203 -3.46 -18.16 -4.79
CA PHE A 203 -3.30 -16.91 -5.53
C PHE A 203 -1.88 -16.35 -5.38
N GLU A 204 -1.39 -15.70 -6.43
CA GLU A 204 -0.15 -14.94 -6.40
C GLU A 204 -0.37 -13.60 -7.08
N LEU A 205 -0.12 -12.52 -6.34
CA LEU A 205 0.07 -11.19 -6.88
C LEU A 205 1.57 -10.87 -6.82
N ARG A 206 2.23 -10.75 -7.97
CA ARG A 206 3.68 -10.46 -8.01
C ARG A 206 4.05 -9.42 -9.05
N THR A 207 5.17 -8.75 -8.80
CA THR A 207 5.81 -7.76 -9.68
C THR A 207 7.26 -7.58 -9.23
N ASP A 208 8.17 -7.25 -10.13
CA ASP A 208 9.54 -6.87 -9.81
C ASP A 208 9.65 -5.34 -9.56
N SER A 209 8.53 -4.62 -9.75
CA SER A 209 8.39 -3.18 -9.44
C SER A 209 7.66 -2.97 -8.10
N TYR A 210 7.03 -1.81 -7.93
CA TYR A 210 6.29 -1.49 -6.71
C TYR A 210 4.96 -2.25 -6.60
N GLY A 211 4.64 -2.71 -5.40
CA GLY A 211 3.32 -3.24 -5.04
C GLY A 211 2.64 -2.32 -4.04
N ALA A 212 1.37 -2.02 -4.26
CA ALA A 212 0.56 -1.25 -3.32
C ALA A 212 -0.83 -1.90 -3.15
N ILE A 213 -1.20 -2.19 -1.90
CA ILE A 213 -2.55 -2.61 -1.52
C ILE A 213 -3.15 -1.46 -0.72
N ARG A 214 -4.17 -0.80 -1.26
CA ARG A 214 -4.82 0.36 -0.65
C ARG A 214 -6.31 0.12 -0.53
N ALA A 215 -6.83 0.17 0.70
CA ALA A 215 -8.25 0.09 0.98
C ALA A 215 -8.65 1.18 2.00
N GLY A 216 -9.44 2.15 1.55
CA GLY A 216 -9.88 3.29 2.38
C GLY A 216 -10.92 2.94 3.46
N LYS A 217 -11.25 1.67 3.62
CA LYS A 217 -12.12 1.15 4.70
C LYS A 217 -11.40 0.15 5.60
N GLY A 218 -10.08 0.01 5.45
CA GLY A 218 -9.27 -0.97 6.18
C GLY A 218 -8.94 -2.23 5.36
N ILE A 219 -8.02 -3.03 5.88
CA ILE A 219 -7.49 -4.26 5.26
C ILE A 219 -7.58 -5.39 6.28
N PHE A 220 -8.16 -6.53 5.88
CA PHE A 220 -8.16 -7.77 6.65
C PHE A 220 -7.31 -8.84 5.95
N ILE A 221 -6.23 -9.27 6.60
CA ILE A 221 -5.33 -10.33 6.13
C ILE A 221 -5.45 -11.49 7.10
N THR A 222 -5.95 -12.64 6.62
CA THR A 222 -6.19 -13.81 7.47
C THR A 222 -5.75 -15.10 6.82
N ALA A 223 -5.22 -16.02 7.65
CA ALA A 223 -5.03 -17.43 7.33
C ALA A 223 -6.15 -18.33 7.90
N ASP A 224 -7.23 -17.74 8.41
CA ASP A 224 -8.44 -18.47 8.79
C ASP A 224 -9.17 -18.96 7.54
N ALA A 225 -9.44 -20.26 7.46
CA ALA A 225 -10.05 -20.86 6.28
C ALA A 225 -11.54 -20.49 6.16
N GLN A 226 -11.95 -20.07 4.95
CA GLN A 226 -13.35 -19.89 4.57
C GLN A 226 -13.68 -20.80 3.38
N SER A 227 -14.13 -22.01 3.68
CA SER A 227 -14.40 -23.04 2.67
C SER A 227 -15.38 -22.56 1.60
N LYS A 228 -14.95 -22.62 0.34
CA LYS A 228 -15.75 -22.22 -0.84
C LYS A 228 -16.32 -20.80 -0.76
N ALA A 229 -15.65 -19.90 -0.04
CA ALA A 229 -16.14 -18.54 0.23
C ALA A 229 -17.55 -18.51 0.83
N GLN A 230 -17.93 -19.52 1.62
CA GLN A 230 -19.21 -19.55 2.33
C GLN A 230 -19.12 -18.64 3.56
N GLY A 231 -19.68 -17.44 3.43
CA GLY A 231 -19.72 -16.44 4.49
C GLY A 231 -19.56 -15.03 3.94
N GLN A 232 -19.44 -14.05 4.85
CA GLN A 232 -19.13 -12.68 4.45
C GLN A 232 -17.63 -12.55 4.17
N GLN A 233 -17.26 -11.62 3.28
CA GLN A 233 -15.86 -11.31 2.99
C GLN A 233 -15.05 -10.93 4.24
N LEU A 234 -15.72 -10.31 5.23
CA LEU A 234 -15.14 -9.86 6.50
C LEU A 234 -15.55 -10.74 7.68
N ALA A 235 -15.91 -12.00 7.46
CA ALA A 235 -16.13 -12.95 8.56
C ALA A 235 -14.82 -13.10 9.35
N MET A 236 -14.83 -12.61 10.59
CA MET A 236 -13.63 -12.42 11.41
C MET A 236 -13.82 -12.91 12.85
N GLU A 237 -14.83 -13.72 13.11
CA GLU A 237 -15.17 -14.28 14.42
C GLU A 237 -13.97 -14.98 15.08
N PRO A 238 -13.15 -15.80 14.38
CA PRO A 238 -11.94 -16.37 14.98
C PRO A 238 -10.91 -15.32 15.40
N ALA A 239 -10.75 -14.26 14.60
CA ALA A 239 -9.83 -13.16 14.90
C ALA A 239 -10.29 -12.36 16.13
N MET A 240 -11.58 -12.02 16.17
CA MET A 240 -12.19 -11.30 17.30
C MET A 240 -12.14 -12.13 18.59
N SER A 241 -12.33 -13.44 18.50
CA SER A 241 -12.20 -14.34 19.65
C SER A 241 -10.78 -14.35 20.23
N ARG A 242 -9.75 -14.41 19.39
CA ARG A 242 -8.34 -14.35 19.83
C ARG A 242 -8.01 -13.01 20.49
N LEU A 243 -8.42 -11.89 19.88
CA LEU A 243 -8.19 -10.56 20.44
C LEU A 243 -8.95 -10.35 21.75
N SER A 244 -10.17 -10.86 21.86
CA SER A 244 -10.96 -10.80 23.10
C SER A 244 -10.32 -11.62 24.23
N ALA A 245 -9.79 -12.81 23.93
CA ALA A 245 -9.07 -13.62 24.92
C ALA A 245 -7.82 -12.90 25.44
N ALA A 246 -7.02 -12.31 24.54
CA ALA A 246 -5.84 -11.53 24.91
C ALA A 246 -6.19 -10.30 25.77
N LEU A 247 -7.32 -9.65 25.47
CA LEU A 247 -7.82 -8.52 26.27
C LEU A 247 -8.17 -8.95 27.70
N VAL A 248 -8.90 -10.05 27.87
CA VAL A 248 -9.29 -10.57 29.19
C VAL A 248 -8.07 -10.90 30.04
N GLU A 249 -7.03 -11.49 29.45
CA GLU A 249 -5.79 -11.76 30.14
C GLU A 249 -5.09 -10.48 30.62
N MET A 250 -5.03 -9.46 29.75
CA MET A 250 -4.47 -8.17 30.14
C MET A 250 -5.29 -7.46 31.22
N GLN A 251 -6.62 -7.61 31.24
CA GLN A 251 -7.46 -7.10 32.33
C GLN A 251 -7.07 -7.68 33.68
N SER A 252 -6.84 -9.00 33.75
CA SER A 252 -6.41 -9.69 34.97
C SER A 252 -5.04 -9.20 35.46
N LEU A 253 -4.08 -9.05 34.54
CA LEU A 253 -2.75 -8.53 34.85
C LEU A 253 -2.78 -7.07 35.31
N ALA A 254 -3.56 -6.22 34.62
CA ALA A 254 -3.72 -4.81 34.97
C ALA A 254 -4.35 -4.63 36.36
N ALA A 255 -5.38 -5.41 36.70
CA ALA A 255 -6.01 -5.38 38.02
C ALA A 255 -5.01 -5.78 39.12
N SER A 256 -4.21 -6.82 38.89
CA SER A 256 -3.20 -7.28 39.84
C SER A 256 -2.06 -6.26 40.04
N ALA A 257 -1.59 -5.62 38.95
CA ALA A 257 -0.61 -4.56 39.00
C ALA A 257 -1.13 -3.34 39.77
N GLN A 258 -2.40 -2.96 39.55
CA GLN A 258 -3.04 -1.85 40.25
C GLN A 258 -3.17 -2.13 41.76
N GLN A 259 -3.51 -3.36 42.16
CA GLN A 259 -3.55 -3.76 43.57
C GLN A 259 -2.16 -3.67 44.23
N ALA A 260 -1.09 -3.92 43.48
CA ALA A 260 0.29 -3.74 43.93
C ALA A 260 0.80 -2.30 43.82
N GLN A 261 -0.08 -1.33 43.52
CA GLN A 261 0.24 0.09 43.31
C GLN A 261 1.27 0.34 42.18
N ALA A 262 1.43 -0.62 41.26
CA ALA A 262 2.21 -0.46 40.04
C ALA A 262 1.37 0.25 38.95
N LEU A 263 2.02 0.86 37.95
CA LEU A 263 1.29 1.38 36.78
C LEU A 263 0.65 0.21 36.02
N ALA A 264 -0.66 0.29 35.84
CA ALA A 264 -1.45 -0.69 35.11
C ALA A 264 -1.62 -0.31 33.63
N ALA A 265 -1.78 -1.32 32.77
CA ALA A 265 -2.05 -1.11 31.35
C ALA A 265 -3.44 -0.47 31.12
N ASP A 266 -3.57 0.37 30.09
CA ASP A 266 -4.85 0.98 29.70
C ASP A 266 -5.70 0.02 28.86
N VAL A 267 -6.42 -0.84 29.57
CA VAL A 267 -7.24 -1.88 28.94
C VAL A 267 -8.54 -1.33 28.34
N GLY A 268 -9.05 -0.21 28.87
CA GLY A 268 -10.25 0.44 28.33
C GLY A 268 -10.04 0.96 26.90
N ARG A 269 -8.85 1.50 26.62
CA ARG A 269 -8.49 1.94 25.26
C ARG A 269 -8.35 0.76 24.29
N GLN A 270 -7.82 -0.37 24.73
CA GLN A 270 -7.71 -1.59 23.91
C GLN A 270 -9.08 -2.16 23.57
N GLN A 271 -10.01 -2.18 24.53
CA GLN A 271 -11.40 -2.56 24.30
C GLN A 271 -12.06 -1.65 23.25
N THR A 272 -11.84 -0.34 23.36
CA THR A 272 -12.35 0.66 22.41
C THR A 272 -11.79 0.44 21.00
N LEU A 273 -10.49 0.17 20.88
CA LEU A 273 -9.84 -0.17 19.61
C LEU A 273 -10.50 -1.41 18.97
N LEU A 274 -10.72 -2.47 19.76
CA LEU A 274 -11.32 -3.70 19.27
C LEU A 274 -12.74 -3.51 18.76
N GLN A 275 -13.61 -2.89 19.57
CA GLN A 275 -15.05 -2.77 19.30
C GLN A 275 -15.39 -1.68 18.28
N GLN A 276 -14.71 -0.54 18.32
CA GLN A 276 -15.08 0.63 17.51
C GLN A 276 -14.25 0.81 16.24
N LYS A 277 -13.12 0.11 16.11
CA LYS A 277 -12.21 0.26 14.98
C LYS A 277 -11.95 -1.06 14.25
N ILE A 278 -11.61 -2.13 14.98
CA ILE A 278 -11.22 -3.42 14.40
C ILE A 278 -12.42 -4.25 13.94
N GLU A 279 -13.45 -4.36 14.78
CA GLU A 279 -14.66 -5.12 14.45
C GLU A 279 -15.24 -4.65 13.11
N GLN A 280 -15.40 -5.58 12.16
CA GLN A 280 -15.87 -5.32 10.80
C GLN A 280 -15.09 -4.23 10.02
N LEU A 281 -13.87 -3.89 10.47
CA LEU A 281 -13.11 -2.76 9.94
C LEU A 281 -13.92 -1.44 9.94
N GLN A 282 -14.61 -1.14 11.05
CA GLN A 282 -15.39 0.09 11.20
C GLN A 282 -14.58 1.39 10.97
N LYS A 283 -13.25 1.32 11.05
CA LYS A 283 -12.31 2.38 10.72
C LYS A 283 -11.20 1.88 9.80
N GLU A 284 -10.37 2.81 9.32
CA GLU A 284 -9.21 2.56 8.46
C GLU A 284 -8.08 1.83 9.22
N VAL A 285 -8.28 0.53 9.46
CA VAL A 285 -7.34 -0.31 10.21
C VAL A 285 -6.80 -1.47 9.38
N LEU A 286 -5.64 -1.99 9.76
CA LEU A 286 -5.09 -3.25 9.27
C LEU A 286 -5.27 -4.31 10.36
N LEU A 287 -5.96 -5.39 10.05
CA LEU A 287 -6.07 -6.57 10.90
C LEU A 287 -5.35 -7.76 10.23
N GLY A 288 -4.27 -8.22 10.86
CA GLY A 288 -3.55 -9.44 10.47
C GLY A 288 -3.75 -10.55 11.50
N THR A 289 -4.18 -11.73 11.08
CA THR A 289 -4.45 -12.86 11.99
C THR A 289 -4.12 -14.20 11.34
N ALA A 290 -3.69 -15.17 12.15
CA ALA A 290 -3.48 -16.54 11.70
C ALA A 290 -3.70 -17.53 12.88
N PRO A 291 -4.32 -18.69 12.64
CA PRO A 291 -4.53 -19.71 13.67
C PRO A 291 -3.25 -20.40 14.16
N GLN A 292 -2.21 -20.45 13.31
CA GLN A 292 -0.99 -21.24 13.56
C GLN A 292 0.29 -20.40 13.58
N GLY A 293 0.15 -19.12 13.91
CA GLY A 293 1.28 -18.21 14.10
C GLY A 293 1.46 -17.18 12.99
N VAL A 294 2.16 -16.10 13.32
CA VAL A 294 2.54 -15.01 12.43
C VAL A 294 4.02 -14.73 12.65
N ALA A 295 4.78 -14.60 11.57
CA ALA A 295 6.19 -14.22 11.61
C ALA A 295 6.40 -12.92 10.83
N LEU A 296 7.07 -11.96 11.46
CA LEU A 296 7.56 -10.73 10.82
C LEU A 296 9.08 -10.74 10.97
N ALA A 297 9.80 -10.57 9.86
CA ALA A 297 11.26 -10.57 9.84
C ALA A 297 11.79 -9.49 8.89
N SER A 298 12.97 -8.95 9.19
CA SER A 298 13.71 -8.00 8.36
C SER A 298 15.17 -8.44 8.31
N GLY A 299 15.83 -8.24 7.16
CA GLY A 299 17.27 -8.43 7.01
C GLY A 299 18.09 -7.21 7.46
N ASP A 300 17.40 -6.11 7.80
CA ASP A 300 17.95 -4.84 8.24
C ASP A 300 17.11 -4.34 9.43
N ASP A 301 16.63 -3.10 9.43
CA ASP A 301 15.81 -2.55 10.52
C ASP A 301 14.35 -3.07 10.54
N MET A 302 13.75 -3.10 11.75
CA MET A 302 12.31 -3.26 11.98
C MET A 302 11.82 -2.19 12.96
N LEU A 303 10.79 -1.42 12.57
CA LEU A 303 10.17 -0.38 13.41
C LEU A 303 8.70 -0.69 13.68
N LEU A 304 8.33 -0.73 14.96
CA LEU A 304 6.94 -0.77 15.42
C LEU A 304 6.65 0.55 16.15
N SER A 305 5.86 1.43 15.54
CA SER A 305 5.58 2.76 16.07
C SER A 305 4.08 3.02 16.11
N ALA A 306 3.62 3.62 17.20
CA ALA A 306 2.25 4.09 17.38
C ALA A 306 2.28 5.46 18.07
N GLN A 307 1.52 6.43 17.55
CA GLN A 307 1.45 7.77 18.11
C GLN A 307 0.76 7.81 19.48
N GLU A 308 -0.21 6.91 19.70
CA GLU A 308 -0.92 6.82 20.97
C GLU A 308 -0.32 5.73 21.87
N ASN A 309 -0.51 4.45 21.51
CA ASN A 309 -0.05 3.33 22.34
C ASN A 309 0.40 2.13 21.51
N LEU A 310 1.48 1.49 21.95
CA LEU A 310 1.90 0.17 21.48
C LEU A 310 1.63 -0.85 22.61
N THR A 311 0.99 -1.97 22.27
CA THR A 311 0.69 -3.05 23.23
C THR A 311 1.24 -4.36 22.70
N LEU A 312 1.96 -5.09 23.56
CA LEU A 312 2.45 -6.44 23.29
C LEU A 312 1.84 -7.38 24.34
N ILE A 313 1.16 -8.43 23.89
CA ILE A 313 0.47 -9.40 24.74
C ILE A 313 0.89 -10.80 24.31
N ALA A 314 1.23 -11.65 25.27
CA ALA A 314 1.47 -13.07 25.04
C ALA A 314 0.83 -13.87 26.17
N GLY A 315 0.04 -14.89 25.82
CA GLY A 315 -0.72 -15.65 26.81
C GLY A 315 0.07 -16.69 27.60
N GLN A 316 1.39 -16.75 27.40
CA GLN A 316 2.28 -17.67 28.10
C GLN A 316 3.59 -16.98 28.47
N GLN A 317 4.34 -16.53 27.46
CA GLN A 317 5.67 -15.94 27.65
C GLN A 317 5.93 -14.87 26.60
N LEU A 318 6.55 -13.77 27.04
CA LEU A 318 7.10 -12.73 26.17
C LEU A 318 8.62 -12.76 26.29
N ASP A 319 9.28 -13.12 25.19
CA ASP A 319 10.74 -13.13 25.08
C ASP A 319 11.23 -11.91 24.30
N MET A 320 12.11 -11.13 24.91
CA MET A 320 12.76 -9.99 24.29
C MET A 320 14.27 -10.13 24.46
N GLY A 321 15.02 -10.10 23.36
CA GLY A 321 16.46 -10.29 23.37
C GLY A 321 17.16 -9.38 22.38
N ALA A 322 18.33 -8.88 22.76
CA ALA A 322 19.23 -8.13 21.90
C ALA A 322 20.64 -8.71 22.04
N GLN A 323 21.37 -8.81 20.92
CA GLN A 323 22.75 -9.30 20.95
C GLN A 323 23.73 -8.28 21.53
N LYS A 324 23.44 -6.99 21.31
CA LYS A 324 24.22 -5.88 21.84
C LYS A 324 23.46 -5.28 23.02
N ASP A 325 22.92 -4.09 22.85
CA ASP A 325 22.29 -3.34 23.93
C ASP A 325 20.77 -3.53 23.91
N PHE A 326 20.18 -3.59 25.10
CA PHE A 326 18.74 -3.54 25.29
C PHE A 326 18.38 -2.28 26.07
N THR A 327 17.69 -1.34 25.42
CA THR A 327 17.37 -0.03 25.99
C THR A 327 15.87 0.15 26.17
N LEU A 328 15.45 0.56 27.36
CA LEU A 328 14.08 0.97 27.66
C LEU A 328 14.10 2.40 28.20
N ALA A 329 13.35 3.29 27.55
CA ALA A 329 13.21 4.68 27.95
C ALA A 329 11.73 5.07 27.96
N ALA A 330 11.29 5.76 29.01
CA ALA A 330 9.92 6.24 29.16
C ALA A 330 9.95 7.73 29.49
N GLY A 331 9.12 8.53 28.83
CA GLY A 331 9.07 9.99 29.04
C GLY A 331 8.48 10.42 30.39
N LYS A 332 7.73 9.52 31.07
CA LYS A 332 7.15 9.80 32.40
C LYS A 332 7.62 8.80 33.44
N GLN A 333 7.24 7.53 33.31
CA GLN A 333 7.50 6.51 34.32
C GLN A 333 7.73 5.14 33.67
N LEU A 334 8.63 4.36 34.25
CA LEU A 334 8.84 2.95 33.93
C LEU A 334 8.31 2.10 35.10
N SER A 335 7.40 1.17 34.83
CA SER A 335 6.86 0.24 35.82
C SER A 335 7.17 -1.20 35.41
N LEU A 336 7.79 -1.94 36.31
CA LEU A 336 8.12 -3.35 36.13
C LEU A 336 7.52 -4.13 37.30
N TRP A 337 6.56 -4.98 36.99
CA TRP A 337 5.80 -5.73 37.98
C TRP A 337 5.66 -7.18 37.54
N SER A 338 5.71 -8.10 38.52
CA SER A 338 5.58 -9.53 38.31
C SER A 338 4.88 -10.16 39.51
N GLN A 339 4.01 -11.12 39.26
CA GLN A 339 3.32 -11.87 40.33
C GLN A 339 4.27 -12.79 41.11
N ASN A 340 5.28 -13.36 40.44
CA ASN A 340 6.13 -14.43 40.98
C ASN A 340 7.60 -13.99 41.11
N GLY A 341 7.83 -12.71 41.45
CA GLY A 341 9.16 -12.15 41.68
C GLY A 341 9.88 -11.70 40.41
N ALA A 342 11.09 -11.17 40.58
CA ALA A 342 11.92 -10.63 39.51
C ALA A 342 13.40 -11.01 39.72
N LYS A 343 14.16 -11.06 38.63
CA LYS A 343 15.59 -11.41 38.62
C LYS A 343 16.35 -10.41 37.76
N TRP A 344 17.45 -9.88 38.32
CA TRP A 344 18.29 -8.87 37.70
C TRP A 344 19.74 -9.30 37.86
N PHE A 345 20.38 -9.69 36.76
CA PHE A 345 21.74 -10.23 36.79
C PHE A 345 22.60 -9.58 35.71
N ALA A 346 23.84 -9.23 36.08
CA ALA A 346 24.92 -8.95 35.15
C ALA A 346 25.97 -10.05 35.32
N SER A 347 26.29 -10.77 34.24
CA SER A 347 27.32 -11.83 34.28
C SER A 347 28.74 -11.24 34.38
N ARG A 348 28.92 -10.05 33.83
CA ARG A 348 30.12 -9.21 33.87
C ARG A 348 29.69 -7.74 33.85
N GLY A 349 30.59 -6.86 34.31
CA GLY A 349 30.29 -5.43 34.43
C GLY A 349 29.47 -5.12 35.67
N ASP A 350 29.03 -3.87 35.75
CA ASP A 350 28.39 -3.30 36.94
C ASP A 350 26.87 -3.26 36.77
N ILE A 351 26.16 -3.36 37.89
CA ILE A 351 24.74 -2.99 37.96
C ILE A 351 24.68 -1.61 38.62
N ASP A 352 24.21 -0.60 37.88
CA ASP A 352 24.07 0.77 38.37
C ASP A 352 22.58 1.11 38.51
N ILE A 353 22.15 1.44 39.73
CA ILE A 353 20.76 1.79 40.07
C ILE A 353 20.79 3.17 40.73
N GLN A 354 20.11 4.14 40.12
CA GLN A 354 20.16 5.53 40.55
C GLN A 354 18.77 6.18 40.50
N ALA A 355 18.50 7.05 41.47
CA ALA A 355 17.45 8.06 41.38
C ALA A 355 18.13 9.43 41.38
N GLN A 356 18.41 9.98 40.19
CA GLN A 356 19.25 11.19 40.04
C GLN A 356 18.60 12.47 40.57
N GLY A 357 17.26 12.53 40.57
CA GLY A 357 16.47 13.62 41.15
C GLY A 357 15.41 13.13 42.14
N GLY A 358 15.51 11.90 42.64
CA GLY A 358 14.47 11.27 43.45
C GLY A 358 15.03 10.36 44.54
N HIS A 359 14.17 9.52 45.09
CA HIS A 359 14.54 8.58 46.15
C HIS A 359 14.62 7.15 45.62
N ILE A 360 15.57 6.39 46.13
CA ILE A 360 15.56 4.93 45.99
C ILE A 360 14.89 4.38 47.25
N THR A 361 13.78 3.67 47.07
CA THR A 361 13.06 2.98 48.15
C THR A 361 13.10 1.48 47.88
N THR A 362 13.54 0.71 48.88
CA THR A 362 13.53 -0.76 48.85
C THR A 362 12.85 -1.30 50.09
N TRP A 363 11.96 -2.27 49.92
CA TRP A 363 11.23 -2.90 51.02
C TRP A 363 11.00 -4.39 50.75
N SER A 364 11.07 -5.20 51.80
CA SER A 364 10.77 -6.63 51.78
C SER A 364 10.00 -6.99 53.04
N THR A 365 8.94 -7.78 52.91
CA THR A 365 8.21 -8.37 54.04
C THR A 365 9.07 -9.39 54.80
N GLN A 366 10.00 -10.03 54.09
CA GLN A 366 10.92 -11.04 54.62
C GLN A 366 12.32 -10.43 54.75
N ASP A 367 13.31 -11.26 55.06
CA ASP A 367 14.68 -10.84 55.22
C ASP A 367 15.23 -10.10 53.97
N THR A 368 16.02 -9.06 54.22
CA THR A 368 16.78 -8.34 53.20
C THR A 368 18.27 -8.66 53.37
N HIS A 369 18.88 -9.23 52.34
CA HIS A 369 20.32 -9.53 52.33
C HIS A 369 21.08 -8.56 51.44
N ILE A 370 21.99 -7.80 52.05
CA ILE A 370 22.95 -6.96 51.34
C ILE A 370 24.34 -7.50 51.67
N SER A 371 25.07 -7.98 50.67
CA SER A 371 26.36 -8.65 50.85
C SER A 371 27.34 -8.27 49.75
N SER A 372 28.61 -8.14 50.12
CA SER A 372 29.71 -7.90 49.20
C SER A 372 30.87 -8.84 49.54
N GLY A 373 31.39 -9.54 48.54
CA GLY A 373 32.54 -10.43 48.72
C GLY A 373 33.86 -9.71 49.01
N LYS A 374 33.90 -8.38 48.90
CA LYS A 374 35.10 -7.56 49.17
C LYS A 374 34.82 -6.42 50.15
N LYS A 375 34.07 -5.41 49.71
CA LYS A 375 33.81 -4.19 50.48
C LYS A 375 32.36 -3.75 50.29
N LEU A 376 31.68 -3.46 51.39
CA LEU A 376 30.39 -2.77 51.38
C LEU A 376 30.61 -1.33 51.84
N VAL A 377 30.15 -0.36 51.06
CA VAL A 377 30.22 1.07 51.39
C VAL A 377 28.80 1.61 51.38
N ILE A 378 28.39 2.17 52.51
CA ILE A 378 27.12 2.89 52.66
C ILE A 378 27.50 4.31 53.07
N THR A 379 27.04 5.29 52.32
CA THR A 379 27.40 6.70 52.52
C THR A 379 26.15 7.55 52.37
N ALA A 380 26.04 8.55 53.25
CA ALA A 380 25.01 9.57 53.20
C ALA A 380 25.66 10.93 53.46
N GLN A 381 25.15 12.00 52.84
CA GLN A 381 25.71 13.34 52.95
C GLN A 381 25.31 14.03 54.25
N ASP A 382 24.02 13.97 54.61
CA ASP A 382 23.48 14.60 55.81
C ASP A 382 23.45 13.62 57.00
N GLU A 383 22.75 12.50 56.84
CA GLU A 383 22.51 11.56 57.94
C GLU A 383 22.48 10.10 57.46
N LEU A 384 23.17 9.21 58.17
CA LEU A 384 23.05 7.76 58.02
C LEU A 384 22.45 7.17 59.30
N THR A 385 21.33 6.46 59.17
CA THR A 385 20.58 5.90 60.32
C THR A 385 20.27 4.43 60.08
N LEU A 386 20.65 3.58 61.05
CA LEU A 386 20.33 2.16 61.10
C LEU A 386 19.41 1.91 62.30
N ILE A 387 18.24 1.30 62.12
CA ILE A 387 17.24 1.08 63.20
C ILE A 387 16.81 -0.38 63.22
N CYS A 388 16.72 -0.97 64.42
CA CYS A 388 16.17 -2.30 64.64
C CYS A 388 15.54 -2.40 66.04
N GLY A 389 14.23 -2.70 66.13
CA GLY A 389 13.53 -2.94 67.41
C GLY A 389 13.62 -1.79 68.42
N GLY A 390 13.79 -0.55 67.96
CA GLY A 390 14.00 0.64 68.80
C GLY A 390 15.46 0.96 69.16
N GLY A 391 16.41 0.05 68.88
CA GLY A 391 17.84 0.35 68.90
C GLY A 391 18.31 0.99 67.60
N TYR A 392 19.32 1.85 67.64
CA TYR A 392 19.83 2.53 66.46
C TYR A 392 21.31 2.90 66.50
N ILE A 393 21.89 3.10 65.31
CA ILE A 393 23.16 3.77 65.07
C ILE A 393 22.88 4.93 64.11
N LYS A 394 23.20 6.16 64.53
CA LYS A 394 22.99 7.38 63.75
C LYS A 394 24.32 8.11 63.56
N ILE A 395 24.64 8.50 62.33
CA ILE A 395 25.82 9.28 61.97
C ILE A 395 25.35 10.60 61.36
N LYS A 396 25.65 11.73 62.01
CA LYS A 396 25.25 13.08 61.55
C LYS A 396 26.26 14.14 61.97
N GLY A 397 26.63 15.03 61.06
CA GLY A 397 27.54 16.16 61.35
C GLY A 397 28.89 15.73 61.93
N GLY A 398 29.38 14.55 61.54
CA GLY A 398 30.61 13.94 62.08
C GLY A 398 30.46 13.21 63.42
N ASN A 399 29.27 13.24 64.05
CA ASN A 399 29.00 12.54 65.31
C ASN A 399 28.44 11.14 65.06
N VAL A 400 28.78 10.19 65.94
CA VAL A 400 28.20 8.84 65.98
C VAL A 400 27.39 8.70 67.27
N GLU A 401 26.09 8.45 67.15
CA GLU A 401 25.14 8.23 68.25
C GLU A 401 24.67 6.77 68.22
N ILE A 402 24.83 6.07 69.35
CA ILE A 402 24.38 4.68 69.52
C ILE A 402 23.40 4.67 70.69
N GLY A 403 22.15 4.30 70.45
CA GLY A 403 21.09 4.39 71.46
C GLY A 403 20.02 3.33 71.32
N GLY A 404 19.22 3.14 72.38
CA GLY A 404 18.10 2.21 72.41
C GLY A 404 17.54 2.02 73.82
N PRO A 405 16.37 1.38 73.96
CA PRO A 405 15.71 1.18 75.25
C PRO A 405 16.39 0.11 76.14
N GLY A 406 17.29 -0.69 75.57
CA GLY A 406 18.02 -1.76 76.25
C GLY A 406 19.42 -1.35 76.73
N LYS A 407 20.22 -2.36 77.12
CA LYS A 407 21.62 -2.18 77.50
C LYS A 407 22.52 -2.15 76.24
N LEU A 408 23.49 -1.23 76.19
CA LEU A 408 24.57 -1.27 75.20
C LEU A 408 25.64 -2.27 75.64
N LEU A 409 25.59 -3.49 75.12
CA LEU A 409 26.56 -4.54 75.42
C LEU A 409 27.75 -4.49 74.46
N ILE A 410 28.93 -4.12 74.97
CA ILE A 410 30.18 -4.14 74.20
C ILE A 410 31.02 -5.33 74.68
N LYS A 411 31.19 -6.35 73.84
CA LYS A 411 32.05 -7.51 74.10
C LYS A 411 33.35 -7.37 73.31
N ASN A 412 34.45 -7.00 73.97
CA ASN A 412 35.76 -6.88 73.32
C ASN A 412 36.91 -7.19 74.28
N THR A 413 38.12 -7.30 73.73
CA THR A 413 39.39 -7.43 74.47
C THR A 413 40.01 -6.08 74.86
N GLY A 414 39.50 -4.95 74.33
CA GLY A 414 39.91 -3.60 74.70
C GLY A 414 39.24 -2.48 73.89
N ILE A 415 38.98 -1.33 74.53
CA ILE A 415 38.56 -0.07 73.88
C ILE A 415 39.73 0.90 73.94
N LYS A 416 40.24 1.35 72.79
CA LYS A 416 41.28 2.41 72.73
C LYS A 416 40.63 3.73 72.30
N LYS A 417 40.70 4.73 73.19
CA LYS A 417 40.33 6.12 72.86
C LYS A 417 41.56 6.82 72.26
N ALA A 418 41.55 7.09 70.96
CA ALA A 418 42.57 7.87 70.24
C ALA A 418 42.06 9.29 69.94
N GLY A 419 42.91 10.14 69.34
CA GLY A 419 42.51 11.47 68.84
C GLY A 419 41.48 11.40 67.70
N SER A 420 41.00 12.55 67.23
CA SER A 420 40.03 12.61 66.12
C SER A 420 40.64 12.08 64.82
N GLY A 421 39.79 11.52 63.95
CA GLY A 421 40.12 11.12 62.60
C GLY A 421 38.97 11.46 61.65
N SER A 422 39.27 11.59 60.36
CA SER A 422 38.28 11.84 59.31
C SER A 422 38.50 10.88 58.13
N MET A 423 37.42 10.53 57.44
CA MET A 423 37.46 9.71 56.23
C MET A 423 36.48 10.32 55.22
N GLN A 424 36.92 10.47 53.98
CA GLN A 424 36.11 11.06 52.92
C GLN A 424 35.57 9.95 52.01
N GLY A 425 34.25 9.85 51.92
CA GLY A 425 33.58 8.95 50.96
C GLY A 425 33.59 9.59 49.56
N VAL A 426 33.81 8.77 48.52
CA VAL A 426 33.62 9.22 47.14
C VAL A 426 32.12 9.29 46.86
N MET A 427 31.60 10.49 46.58
CA MET A 427 30.21 10.69 46.18
C MET A 427 30.16 11.12 44.71
N LYS A 428 29.21 10.56 43.95
CA LYS A 428 28.89 11.07 42.61
C LYS A 428 28.04 12.34 42.78
N SER A 429 28.49 13.46 42.22
CA SER A 429 27.67 14.67 42.04
C SER A 429 27.02 14.60 40.66
N PHE A 430 25.72 14.84 40.60
CA PHE A 430 25.00 14.95 39.33
C PHE A 430 24.72 16.42 39.04
N GLU A 431 25.08 16.88 37.85
CA GLU A 431 24.58 18.16 37.35
C GLU A 431 23.11 17.96 36.98
N SER A 432 22.23 18.82 37.49
CA SER A 432 20.84 18.87 37.07
C SER A 432 20.81 19.24 35.59
N GLY A 433 20.39 18.31 34.72
CA GLY A 433 20.23 18.60 33.29
C GLY A 433 19.13 19.63 33.10
N SER A 434 19.49 20.85 32.75
CA SER A 434 18.53 21.88 32.37
C SER A 434 18.02 21.62 30.94
N PHE A 435 16.71 21.69 30.77
CA PHE A 435 16.05 21.71 29.47
C PHE A 435 16.01 23.16 28.97
N ASP A 436 16.96 23.50 28.09
CA ASP A 436 17.16 24.85 27.58
C ASP A 436 16.70 24.94 26.11
N GLU A 437 15.48 25.43 25.88
CA GLU A 437 14.91 25.55 24.52
C GLU A 437 14.47 26.99 24.16
N LYS A 438 14.50 27.29 22.85
CA LYS A 438 13.89 28.48 22.25
C LYS A 438 12.73 28.05 21.36
N PHE A 439 11.56 28.68 21.50
CA PHE A 439 10.40 28.39 20.69
C PHE A 439 10.28 29.40 19.54
N VAL A 440 9.90 28.95 18.35
CA VAL A 440 9.65 29.84 17.20
C VAL A 440 8.15 30.04 17.06
N ILE A 441 7.67 31.26 17.30
CA ILE A 441 6.26 31.61 17.15
C ILE A 441 5.97 31.88 15.67
N ARG A 442 5.01 31.13 15.11
CA ARG A 442 4.59 31.26 13.70
C ARG A 442 3.13 31.66 13.59
N ASN A 443 2.80 32.38 12.52
CA ASN A 443 1.42 32.68 12.17
C ASN A 443 0.68 31.37 11.85
N SER A 444 -0.49 31.18 12.45
CA SER A 444 -1.27 29.94 12.32
C SER A 444 -1.74 29.68 10.89
N LEU A 445 -2.05 30.73 10.12
CA LEU A 445 -2.50 30.67 8.72
C LEU A 445 -1.34 30.61 7.73
N THR A 446 -0.36 31.52 7.84
CA THR A 446 0.69 31.67 6.81
C THR A 446 1.94 30.82 7.08
N LYS A 447 2.08 30.24 8.28
CA LYS A 447 3.26 29.50 8.77
C LYS A 447 4.56 30.31 8.82
N GLU A 448 4.51 31.61 8.53
CA GLU A 448 5.65 32.51 8.61
C GLU A 448 5.98 32.84 10.08
N PRO A 449 7.27 33.02 10.42
CA PRO A 449 7.67 33.43 11.76
C PRO A 449 7.16 34.83 12.11
N LEU A 450 6.65 35.00 13.32
CA LEU A 450 6.16 36.28 13.82
C LEU A 450 7.31 37.02 14.53
N ALA A 451 8.02 37.86 13.80
CA ALA A 451 9.05 38.72 14.37
C ALA A 451 8.48 39.88 15.18
N ASN A 452 9.21 40.30 16.21
CA ASN A 452 8.91 41.48 17.05
C ASN A 452 7.50 41.44 17.70
N LYS A 453 7.06 40.28 18.17
CA LYS A 453 5.80 40.13 18.91
C LYS A 453 6.06 39.86 20.38
N GLU A 454 5.34 40.58 21.23
CA GLU A 454 5.31 40.32 22.67
C GLU A 454 4.66 38.96 22.95
N TYR A 455 5.31 38.18 23.79
CA TYR A 455 4.84 36.89 24.23
C TYR A 455 5.03 36.72 25.74
N SER A 456 4.27 35.79 26.31
CA SER A 456 4.38 35.31 27.68
C SER A 456 4.32 33.79 27.69
N ILE A 457 5.32 33.15 28.27
CA ILE A 457 5.42 31.70 28.46
C ILE A 457 5.16 31.41 29.94
N THR A 458 4.11 30.67 30.22
CA THR A 458 3.86 30.11 31.55
C THR A 458 4.58 28.78 31.63
N MET A 459 5.58 28.71 32.50
CA MET A 459 6.35 27.51 32.81
C MET A 459 5.54 26.58 33.73
N PRO A 460 5.91 25.29 33.85
CA PRO A 460 5.16 24.31 34.64
C PRO A 460 5.19 24.59 36.16
N ASP A 461 6.21 25.31 36.62
CA ASP A 461 6.38 25.81 37.99
C ASP A 461 5.55 27.08 38.29
N GLY A 462 4.77 27.57 37.31
CA GLY A 462 3.99 28.81 37.40
C GLY A 462 4.77 30.09 37.13
N ARG A 463 6.08 30.01 36.86
CA ARG A 463 6.91 31.15 36.47
C ARG A 463 6.50 31.65 35.09
N ILE A 464 6.42 32.96 34.92
CA ILE A 464 6.07 33.58 33.64
C ILE A 464 7.33 34.23 33.04
N VAL A 465 7.71 33.77 31.84
CA VAL A 465 8.78 34.36 31.03
C VAL A 465 8.15 35.21 29.93
N SER A 466 8.32 36.53 30.01
CA SER A 466 7.83 37.46 28.99
C SER A 466 8.99 37.99 28.16
N GLY A 467 8.73 38.28 26.88
CA GLY A 467 9.73 38.79 25.96
C GLY A 467 9.15 39.22 24.63
N VAL A 468 10.03 39.65 23.73
CA VAL A 468 9.71 39.98 22.34
C VAL A 468 10.44 39.00 21.45
N THR A 469 9.73 38.40 20.48
CA THR A 469 10.36 37.48 19.53
C THR A 469 11.39 38.18 18.66
N ASP A 470 12.49 37.50 18.33
CA ASP A 470 13.54 38.03 17.46
C ASP A 470 13.11 38.11 15.98
N LEU A 471 14.02 38.52 15.09
CA LEU A 471 13.76 38.63 13.65
C LEU A 471 13.36 37.30 12.99
N ASN A 472 13.66 36.17 13.62
CA ASN A 472 13.30 34.83 13.17
C ASN A 472 12.08 34.27 13.92
N GLY A 473 11.39 35.09 14.72
CA GLY A 473 10.24 34.69 15.52
C GLY A 473 10.59 33.84 16.74
N SER A 474 11.85 33.74 17.14
CA SER A 474 12.28 32.93 18.30
C SER A 474 12.12 33.67 19.62
N THR A 475 11.74 32.94 20.67
CA THR A 475 11.70 33.42 22.06
C THR A 475 13.12 33.47 22.65
N SER A 476 13.27 34.16 23.78
CA SER A 476 14.42 34.02 24.67
C SER A 476 14.62 32.56 25.08
N LEU A 477 15.86 32.21 25.45
CA LEU A 477 16.19 30.89 25.97
C LEU A 477 15.39 30.64 27.25
N ASN A 478 14.59 29.57 27.29
CA ASN A 478 13.83 29.18 28.47
C ASN A 478 14.54 28.00 29.13
N THR A 479 14.93 28.19 30.38
CA THR A 479 15.59 27.18 31.20
C THR A 479 14.56 26.53 32.14
N SER A 480 14.29 25.24 31.94
CA SER A 480 13.33 24.45 32.72
C SER A 480 13.93 23.13 33.18
N ASP A 481 13.50 22.60 34.32
CA ASP A 481 13.86 21.24 34.75
C ASP A 481 12.83 20.18 34.28
N VAL A 482 11.72 20.61 33.66
CA VAL A 482 10.58 19.76 33.27
C VAL A 482 10.07 20.13 31.86
N ILE A 483 9.65 19.11 31.09
CA ILE A 483 9.18 19.22 29.70
C ILE A 483 7.66 19.49 29.56
N ASP A 484 6.85 19.25 30.61
CA ASP A 484 5.38 19.18 30.49
C ASP A 484 4.66 20.53 30.74
N ASP A 485 3.66 20.85 29.91
CA ASP A 485 2.63 21.91 30.08
C ASP A 485 3.06 23.39 29.99
N MET A 486 4.02 23.72 29.13
CA MET A 486 4.31 25.12 28.79
C MET A 486 3.21 25.74 27.93
N THR A 487 2.64 26.88 28.38
CA THR A 487 1.64 27.64 27.59
C THR A 487 2.25 28.93 27.09
N ILE A 488 2.34 29.09 25.77
CA ILE A 488 2.82 30.32 25.11
C ILE A 488 1.63 31.16 24.67
N THR A 489 1.53 32.40 25.18
CA THR A 489 0.48 33.36 24.83
C THR A 489 1.09 34.58 24.16
N LEU A 490 0.57 34.94 22.98
CA LEU A 490 0.90 36.21 22.33
C LEU A 490 0.12 37.35 23.00
N ILE A 491 0.84 38.37 23.45
CA ILE A 491 0.23 39.55 24.05
C ILE A 491 -0.15 40.51 22.91
N LYS A 492 -1.42 40.91 22.90
CA LYS A 492 -1.91 41.90 21.93
C LYS A 492 -1.40 43.27 22.36
N GLY A 493 -0.34 43.75 21.72
CA GLY A 493 0.20 45.09 21.95
C GLY A 493 -0.90 46.14 21.82
N LYS A 494 -0.89 47.12 22.73
CA LYS A 494 -1.81 48.26 22.72
C LYS A 494 -1.62 49.15 21.50
#